data_AF-A0A1I7Z111-F1
#
_entry.id   AF-A0A1I7Z111-F1
#
_cell.length_a   1.000
_cell.length_b   1.000
_cell.length_c   1.000
_cell.angle_alpha   90.00
_cell.angle_beta   90.00
_cell.angle_gamma   90.00
#
_symmetry.space_group_name_H-M   'P 1'
#
loop_
_entity.id
_entity.type
_entity.pdbx_description
1 polymer ?
#
loop_
_entity_poly.entity_id
_entity_poly.type
_entity_poly.pdbx_seq_one_letter_code
_entity_poly.pdbx_strand_id
1 'polypeptide(L)'
;MVDADIICPTSHPELAYARKTPKDEMHYITDVQYTEKNEYGATVQRDGRPMPVEYLLVDVPAGMPKESYSTFYRPVEGQSEFPIENRSVIGELQDIKSIAGYINQFTPADFLTMATNFHFLLFLKTNNIVPFQKEEIRSLCEHIKAQDQEAANEWRKNTANWTTLVGLLDSVEMDTSANNNPTVDAGGWACKHCTFENTSGSTDCSMCGLPCNG
;
A
#
# COMPACT_ATOMS: atom_id res chain seq x y z
N MET A 1 25.29 -12.82 -1.26
CA MET A 1 25.13 -14.09 -0.52
C MET A 1 23.75 -14.71 -0.72
N VAL A 2 22.67 -13.91 -0.60
CA VAL A 2 21.31 -14.37 -0.96
C VAL A 2 21.20 -14.69 -2.45
N ASP A 3 21.68 -13.81 -3.34
CA ASP A 3 21.64 -14.04 -4.80
C ASP A 3 22.42 -15.28 -5.26
N ALA A 4 23.46 -15.65 -4.50
CA ALA A 4 24.26 -16.85 -4.75
C ALA A 4 23.69 -18.09 -4.03
N ASP A 5 22.55 -17.97 -3.35
CA ASP A 5 21.87 -19.04 -2.59
C ASP A 5 22.76 -19.75 -1.54
N ILE A 6 23.72 -19.01 -0.98
CA ILE A 6 24.66 -19.50 0.04
C ILE A 6 24.00 -19.52 1.42
N ILE A 7 23.12 -18.57 1.73
CA ILE A 7 22.48 -18.45 3.05
C ILE A 7 21.08 -19.08 3.00
N CYS A 8 20.69 -19.78 4.07
CA CYS A 8 19.33 -20.23 4.29
C CYS A 8 18.82 -19.83 5.69
N PRO A 9 17.49 -19.63 5.83
CA PRO A 9 16.88 -19.40 7.13
C PRO A 9 17.01 -20.64 8.03
N THR A 10 17.00 -20.43 9.34
CA THR A 10 17.03 -21.50 10.34
C THR A 10 15.72 -21.55 11.13
N SER A 11 15.60 -22.48 12.08
CA SER A 11 14.49 -22.50 13.05
C SER A 11 14.54 -21.32 14.03
N HIS A 12 15.67 -20.62 14.08
CA HIS A 12 15.93 -19.47 14.94
C HIS A 12 15.96 -18.19 14.09
N PRO A 13 15.00 -17.26 14.24
CA PRO A 13 14.92 -16.06 13.38
C PRO A 13 16.15 -15.15 13.50
N GLU A 14 16.86 -15.21 14.61
CA GLU A 14 18.09 -14.46 14.88
C GLU A 14 19.33 -15.03 14.17
N LEU A 15 19.24 -16.24 13.59
CA LEU A 15 20.36 -16.94 12.96
C LEU A 15 20.12 -17.22 11.47
N ALA A 16 21.18 -17.00 10.70
CA ALA A 16 21.34 -17.43 9.32
C ALA A 16 22.34 -18.59 9.24
N TYR A 17 22.14 -19.52 8.31
CA TYR A 17 23.05 -20.64 8.10
C TYR A 17 23.66 -20.61 6.71
N ALA A 18 24.99 -20.59 6.61
CA ALA A 18 25.68 -20.80 5.35
C ALA A 18 25.62 -22.28 4.95
N ARG A 19 25.08 -22.58 3.77
CA ARG A 19 24.95 -23.95 3.27
C ARG A 19 26.31 -24.65 3.25
N LYS A 20 26.32 -25.95 3.55
CA LYS A 20 27.50 -26.80 3.42
C LYS A 20 27.54 -27.53 2.08
N THR A 21 26.37 -27.85 1.54
CA THR A 21 26.24 -28.69 0.35
C THR A 21 25.67 -27.86 -0.79
N PRO A 22 26.32 -27.87 -1.97
CA PRO A 22 25.77 -27.32 -3.21
C PRO A 22 24.37 -27.87 -3.49
N LYS A 23 23.51 -27.06 -4.11
CA LYS A 23 22.21 -27.54 -4.59
C LYS A 23 22.31 -28.32 -5.89
N ASP A 24 23.23 -27.92 -6.76
CA ASP A 24 23.50 -28.53 -8.06
C ASP A 24 25.02 -28.53 -8.34
N GLU A 25 25.43 -29.11 -9.47
CA GLU A 25 26.84 -29.24 -9.86
C GLU A 25 27.53 -27.90 -10.19
N MET A 26 26.76 -26.84 -10.48
CA MET A 26 27.28 -25.50 -10.82
C MET A 26 27.27 -24.54 -9.63
N HIS A 27 26.58 -24.89 -8.55
CA HIS A 27 26.49 -24.09 -7.33
C HIS A 27 27.78 -24.24 -6.51
N TYR A 28 28.57 -23.18 -6.49
CA TYR A 28 29.79 -23.13 -5.68
C TYR A 28 29.53 -22.44 -4.34
N ILE A 29 29.78 -23.15 -3.24
CA ILE A 29 29.70 -22.59 -1.88
C ILE A 29 31.10 -22.42 -1.30
N THR A 30 31.45 -21.18 -0.99
CA THR A 30 32.68 -20.82 -0.27
C THR A 30 32.53 -20.98 1.23
N ASP A 31 33.63 -21.11 1.94
CA ASP A 31 33.62 -20.93 3.39
C ASP A 31 33.23 -19.49 3.75
N VAL A 32 32.21 -19.37 4.60
CA VAL A 32 31.68 -18.11 5.09
C VAL A 32 32.10 -17.96 6.55
N GLN A 33 32.73 -16.83 6.85
CA GLN A 33 33.13 -16.47 8.21
C GLN A 33 32.65 -15.06 8.52
N TYR A 34 32.32 -14.81 9.80
CA TYR A 34 32.00 -13.49 10.30
C TYR A 34 32.97 -13.10 11.41
N THR A 35 33.03 -11.81 11.70
CA THR A 35 34.00 -11.24 12.64
C THR A 35 33.27 -10.55 13.77
N GLU A 36 33.55 -10.95 15.00
CA GLU A 36 32.92 -10.47 16.22
C GLU A 36 33.96 -9.85 17.17
N LYS A 37 33.57 -8.84 17.95
CA LYS A 37 34.38 -8.35 19.06
C LYS A 37 34.01 -9.09 20.34
N ASN A 38 34.97 -9.74 20.97
CA ASN A 38 34.74 -10.40 22.25
C ASN A 38 34.63 -9.38 23.41
N GLU A 39 34.35 -9.87 24.61
CA GLU A 39 34.21 -9.07 25.83
C GLU A 39 35.45 -8.21 26.17
N TYR A 40 36.62 -8.58 25.63
CA TYR A 40 37.88 -7.86 25.81
C TYR A 40 38.18 -6.87 24.68
N GLY A 41 37.24 -6.67 23.75
CA GLY A 41 37.38 -5.78 22.60
C GLY A 41 38.25 -6.34 21.47
N ALA A 42 38.71 -7.58 21.57
CA ALA A 42 39.51 -8.23 20.55
C ALA A 42 38.62 -8.84 19.45
N THR A 43 39.08 -8.70 18.21
CA THR A 43 38.38 -9.17 17.02
C THR A 43 38.66 -10.66 16.78
N VAL A 44 37.60 -11.48 16.70
CA VAL A 44 37.67 -12.93 16.50
C VAL A 44 36.87 -13.33 15.26
N GLN A 45 37.43 -14.21 14.44
CA GLN A 45 36.72 -14.83 13.31
C GLN A 45 35.96 -16.08 13.77
N ARG A 46 34.71 -16.22 13.31
CA ARG A 46 33.79 -17.33 13.61
C ARG A 46 33.22 -17.90 12.32
N ASP A 47 32.89 -19.19 12.34
CA ASP A 47 32.24 -19.87 11.21
C ASP A 47 30.79 -19.37 11.07
N GLY A 48 30.34 -19.07 9.84
CA GLY A 48 28.99 -18.62 9.55
C GLY A 48 27.90 -19.71 9.59
N ARG A 49 28.17 -20.81 10.31
CA ARG A 49 27.33 -22.02 10.38
C ARG A 49 27.01 -22.39 11.83
N PRO A 50 26.11 -21.65 12.51
CA PRO A 50 25.34 -20.49 12.04
C PRO A 50 26.00 -19.13 12.35
N MET A 51 25.56 -18.07 11.67
CA MET A 51 25.89 -16.68 12.01
C MET A 51 24.65 -15.88 12.44
N PRO A 52 24.79 -14.88 13.32
CA PRO A 52 23.70 -13.95 13.63
C PRO A 52 23.32 -13.08 12.42
N VAL A 53 22.01 -12.89 12.21
CA VAL A 53 21.48 -12.10 11.07
C VAL A 53 21.84 -10.62 11.17
N GLU A 54 22.09 -10.10 12.37
CA GLU A 54 22.49 -8.69 12.59
C GLU A 54 23.74 -8.29 11.80
N TYR A 55 24.67 -9.22 11.54
CA TYR A 55 25.87 -8.97 10.73
C TYR A 55 25.56 -8.75 9.24
N LEU A 56 24.33 -9.04 8.80
CA LEU A 56 23.85 -8.83 7.44
C LEU A 56 23.00 -7.55 7.32
N LEU A 57 22.77 -6.85 8.43
CA LEU A 57 21.88 -5.71 8.51
C LEU A 57 22.66 -4.44 8.84
N VAL A 58 22.09 -3.31 8.44
CA VAL A 58 22.55 -1.99 8.82
C VAL A 58 21.34 -1.17 9.27
N ASP A 59 21.51 -0.43 10.35
CA ASP A 59 20.47 0.46 10.84
C ASP A 59 20.39 1.72 9.98
N VAL A 60 19.20 2.05 9.51
CA VAL A 60 18.91 3.29 8.78
C VAL A 60 17.97 4.13 9.64
N PRO A 61 18.37 5.36 10.04
CA PRO A 61 17.50 6.21 10.83
C PRO A 61 16.25 6.59 10.03
N ALA A 62 15.09 6.50 10.68
CA ALA A 62 13.81 6.87 10.09
C ALA A 62 13.18 8.01 10.90
N GLY A 63 12.46 8.90 10.21
CA GLY A 63 11.78 10.03 10.82
C GLY A 63 10.88 10.76 9.84
N MET A 64 10.06 11.67 10.35
CA MET A 64 9.22 12.55 9.54
C MET A 64 9.80 13.97 9.52
N PRO A 65 9.65 14.72 8.42
CA PRO A 65 10.01 16.13 8.38
C PRO A 65 9.26 16.91 9.48
N LYS A 66 9.94 17.88 10.12
CA LYS A 66 9.33 18.74 11.14
C LYS A 66 8.15 19.55 10.58
N GLU A 67 8.29 20.01 9.34
CA GLU A 67 7.23 20.64 8.56
C GLU A 67 6.89 19.69 7.41
N SER A 68 5.67 19.16 7.42
CA SER A 68 5.22 18.18 6.44
C SER A 68 4.84 18.85 5.13
N TYR A 69 5.54 18.53 4.05
CA TYR A 69 5.12 18.85 2.68
C TYR A 69 4.69 17.55 2.00
N SER A 70 3.39 17.37 1.82
CA SER A 70 2.85 16.16 1.19
C SER A 70 2.80 16.35 -0.31
N THR A 71 3.45 15.46 -1.06
CA THR A 71 3.36 15.45 -2.53
C THR A 71 2.00 14.99 -3.02
N PHE A 72 1.36 14.08 -2.28
CA PHE A 72 0.01 13.61 -2.57
C PHE A 72 -1.00 14.34 -1.68
N TYR A 73 -2.19 14.56 -2.24
CA TYR A 73 -3.30 15.18 -1.54
C TYR A 73 -3.72 14.32 -0.36
N ARG A 74 -3.92 14.97 0.78
CA ARG A 74 -4.47 14.35 1.98
C ARG A 74 -5.94 14.77 2.10
N PRO A 75 -6.88 13.82 2.19
CA PRO A 75 -8.28 14.13 2.42
C PRO A 75 -8.45 15.01 3.68
N VAL A 76 -9.31 16.01 3.58
CA VAL A 76 -9.72 16.82 4.74
C VAL A 76 -10.80 16.10 5.53
N GLU A 77 -11.02 16.50 6.78
CA GLU A 77 -12.01 15.90 7.67
C GLU A 77 -13.40 15.87 7.00
N GLY A 78 -13.97 14.67 6.86
CA GLY A 78 -15.28 14.45 6.21
C GLY A 78 -15.22 14.08 4.72
N GLN A 79 -14.05 14.10 4.07
CA GLN A 79 -13.87 13.53 2.73
C GLN A 79 -13.51 12.04 2.80
N SER A 80 -14.05 11.24 1.89
CA SER A 80 -13.69 9.84 1.74
C SER A 80 -12.40 9.68 0.94
N GLU A 81 -11.51 8.82 1.43
CA GLU A 81 -10.25 8.50 0.76
C GLU A 81 -10.49 7.60 -0.46
N PHE A 82 -9.56 7.64 -1.41
CA PHE A 82 -9.61 6.69 -2.53
C PHE A 82 -9.28 5.28 -2.02
N PRO A 83 -10.07 4.24 -2.37
CA PRO A 83 -9.83 2.87 -1.92
C PRO A 83 -8.47 2.34 -2.40
N ILE A 84 -7.67 1.83 -1.45
CA ILE A 84 -6.32 1.33 -1.73
C ILE A 84 -6.40 -0.06 -2.38
N GLU A 85 -5.53 -0.31 -3.36
CA GLU A 85 -5.47 -1.60 -4.07
C GLU A 85 -5.13 -2.77 -3.13
N ASN A 86 -5.52 -3.99 -3.53
CA ASN A 86 -5.24 -5.24 -2.82
C ASN A 86 -5.79 -5.34 -1.39
N ARG A 87 -6.88 -4.63 -1.08
CA ARG A 87 -7.54 -4.63 0.24
C ARG A 87 -8.96 -5.20 0.25
N SER A 88 -9.28 -6.05 -0.74
CA SER A 88 -10.57 -6.74 -0.81
C SER A 88 -10.90 -7.57 0.43
N VAL A 89 -9.88 -8.12 1.10
CA VAL A 89 -10.02 -8.94 2.32
C VAL A 89 -10.61 -8.13 3.49
N ILE A 90 -10.35 -6.83 3.54
CA ILE A 90 -10.88 -5.92 4.58
C ILE A 90 -12.07 -5.09 4.09
N GLY A 91 -12.62 -5.40 2.91
CA GLY A 91 -13.81 -4.74 2.36
C GLY A 91 -13.54 -3.44 1.59
N GLU A 92 -12.29 -3.01 1.47
CA GLU A 92 -11.92 -1.88 0.60
C GLU A 92 -11.77 -2.37 -0.85
N LEU A 93 -12.74 -2.02 -1.70
CA LEU A 93 -12.80 -2.42 -3.10
C LEU A 93 -12.70 -1.19 -4.01
N GLN A 94 -11.92 -1.31 -5.08
CA GLN A 94 -11.92 -0.34 -6.19
C GLN A 94 -13.06 -0.67 -7.16
N ASP A 95 -14.29 -0.64 -6.66
CA ASP A 95 -15.49 -0.86 -7.47
C ASP A 95 -16.04 0.47 -8.03
N ILE A 96 -16.93 0.36 -9.01
CA ILE A 96 -17.49 1.53 -9.71
C ILE A 96 -18.16 2.50 -8.72
N LYS A 97 -18.80 1.98 -7.66
CA LYS A 97 -19.50 2.79 -6.65
C LYS A 97 -18.55 3.59 -5.78
N SER A 98 -17.51 2.94 -5.24
CA SER A 98 -16.49 3.62 -4.43
C SER A 98 -15.71 4.64 -5.24
N ILE A 99 -15.44 4.35 -6.52
CA ILE A 99 -14.75 5.29 -7.42
C ILE A 99 -15.65 6.48 -7.76
N ALA A 100 -16.94 6.25 -8.05
CA ALA A 100 -17.90 7.33 -8.31
C ALA A 100 -18.06 8.22 -7.08
N GLY A 101 -18.22 7.62 -5.89
CA GLY A 101 -18.28 8.33 -4.61
C GLY A 101 -17.01 9.15 -4.33
N TYR A 102 -15.83 8.66 -4.74
CA TYR A 102 -14.60 9.44 -4.66
C TYR A 102 -14.62 10.65 -5.59
N ILE A 103 -14.87 10.44 -6.90
CA ILE A 103 -14.81 11.49 -7.93
C ILE A 103 -15.88 12.57 -7.68
N ASN A 104 -17.07 12.18 -7.23
CA ASN A 104 -18.20 13.10 -7.01
C ASN A 104 -18.02 14.05 -5.82
N GLN A 105 -17.00 13.85 -4.99
CA GLN A 105 -16.63 14.81 -3.94
C GLN A 105 -15.91 16.05 -4.48
N PHE A 106 -15.38 16.00 -5.71
CA PHE A 106 -14.55 17.05 -6.27
C PHE A 106 -15.25 17.79 -7.39
N THR A 107 -15.13 19.12 -7.39
CA THR A 107 -15.60 19.92 -8.52
C THR A 107 -14.61 19.84 -9.68
N PRO A 108 -15.00 20.24 -10.90
CA PRO A 108 -14.04 20.38 -11.98
C PRO A 108 -12.90 21.36 -11.72
N ALA A 109 -13.07 22.32 -10.83
CA ALA A 109 -11.97 23.19 -10.41
C ALA A 109 -10.93 22.45 -9.55
N ASP A 110 -11.33 21.39 -8.85
CA ASP A 110 -10.49 20.64 -7.91
C ASP A 110 -9.87 19.38 -8.53
N PHE A 111 -9.91 19.26 -9.87
CA PHE A 111 -9.44 18.07 -10.57
C PHE A 111 -7.97 17.74 -10.27
N LEU A 112 -7.08 18.74 -10.23
CA LEU A 112 -5.67 18.52 -9.88
C LEU A 112 -5.55 17.90 -8.48
N THR A 113 -6.28 18.43 -7.50
CA THR A 113 -6.30 17.95 -6.12
C THR A 113 -6.76 16.50 -6.05
N MET A 114 -7.86 16.16 -6.73
CA MET A 114 -8.37 14.79 -6.84
C MET A 114 -7.36 13.85 -7.52
N ALA A 115 -6.77 14.29 -8.64
CA ALA A 115 -5.83 13.48 -9.41
C ALA A 115 -4.48 13.29 -8.70
N THR A 116 -4.15 14.17 -7.74
CA THR A 116 -2.93 14.12 -6.92
C THR A 116 -3.05 13.05 -5.82
N ASN A 117 -3.45 11.83 -6.21
CA ASN A 117 -3.55 10.66 -5.34
C ASN A 117 -2.89 9.46 -6.04
N PHE A 118 -1.93 8.82 -5.35
CA PHE A 118 -1.16 7.71 -5.93
C PHE A 118 -2.03 6.52 -6.32
N HIS A 119 -2.96 6.12 -5.44
CA HIS A 119 -3.82 4.97 -5.66
C HIS A 119 -4.81 5.22 -6.80
N PHE A 120 -5.29 6.45 -6.92
CA PHE A 120 -6.10 6.87 -8.06
C PHE A 120 -5.33 6.80 -9.39
N LEU A 121 -4.10 7.33 -9.43
CA LEU A 121 -3.24 7.26 -10.63
C LEU A 121 -2.89 5.80 -11.00
N LEU A 122 -2.65 4.96 -9.99
CA LEU A 122 -2.43 3.53 -10.18
C LEU A 122 -3.69 2.87 -10.75
N PHE A 123 -4.86 3.17 -10.20
CA PHE A 123 -6.15 2.70 -10.71
C PHE A 123 -6.35 3.10 -12.17
N LEU A 124 -6.10 4.36 -12.56
CA LEU A 124 -6.20 4.77 -13.97
C LEU A 124 -5.30 3.91 -14.88
N LYS A 125 -4.16 3.43 -14.37
CA LYS A 125 -3.27 2.55 -15.13
C LYS A 125 -3.68 1.08 -15.18
N THR A 126 -4.21 0.55 -14.09
CA THR A 126 -4.41 -0.89 -13.88
C THR A 126 -5.86 -1.36 -14.01
N ASN A 127 -6.81 -0.42 -14.03
CA ASN A 127 -8.22 -0.78 -14.12
C ASN A 127 -8.54 -1.51 -15.44
N ASN A 128 -9.53 -2.40 -15.37
CA ASN A 128 -10.02 -3.15 -16.52
C ASN A 128 -11.30 -2.54 -17.12
N ILE A 129 -11.67 -1.31 -16.70
CA ILE A 129 -12.91 -0.65 -17.11
C ILE A 129 -12.65 0.19 -18.35
N VAL A 130 -11.69 1.12 -18.26
CA VAL A 130 -11.24 1.96 -19.36
C VAL A 130 -9.72 1.89 -19.47
N PRO A 131 -9.17 1.37 -20.58
CA PRO A 131 -7.74 1.21 -20.74
C PRO A 131 -7.06 2.55 -21.10
N PHE A 132 -6.57 3.27 -20.10
CA PHE A 132 -5.77 4.47 -20.32
C PHE A 132 -4.40 4.13 -20.91
N GLN A 133 -4.02 4.88 -21.94
CA GLN A 133 -2.72 4.75 -22.58
C GLN A 133 -1.62 5.27 -21.66
N LYS A 134 -0.40 4.75 -21.87
CA LYS A 134 0.77 5.14 -21.06
C LYS A 134 1.06 6.64 -21.17
N GLU A 135 0.94 7.20 -22.38
CA GLU A 135 1.23 8.62 -22.62
C GLU A 135 0.18 9.56 -21.99
N GLU A 136 -1.09 9.15 -21.93
CA GLU A 136 -2.14 9.92 -21.26
C GLU A 136 -1.84 10.07 -19.77
N ILE A 137 -1.53 8.97 -19.08
CA ILE A 137 -1.20 8.99 -17.64
C ILE A 137 0.13 9.70 -17.41
N ARG A 138 1.10 9.54 -18.32
CA ARG A 138 2.38 10.25 -18.23
C ARG A 138 2.17 11.77 -18.24
N SER A 139 1.40 12.28 -19.20
CA SER A 139 1.06 13.70 -19.29
C SER A 139 0.36 14.20 -18.02
N LEU A 140 -0.61 13.45 -17.48
CA LEU A 140 -1.26 13.79 -16.22
C LEU A 140 -0.26 13.89 -15.06
N CYS A 141 0.64 12.92 -14.92
CA CYS A 141 1.69 12.94 -13.90
C CYS A 141 2.65 14.12 -14.04
N GLU A 142 2.94 14.57 -15.27
CA GLU A 142 3.75 15.76 -15.53
C GLU A 142 3.03 17.04 -15.07
N HIS A 143 1.73 17.17 -15.33
CA HIS A 143 0.91 18.28 -14.84
C HIS A 143 0.80 18.30 -13.31
N ILE A 144 0.64 17.13 -12.66
CA ILE A 144 0.64 17.01 -11.20
C ILE A 144 1.99 17.43 -10.61
N LYS A 145 3.10 17.00 -11.20
CA LYS A 145 4.45 17.41 -10.75
C LYS A 145 4.68 18.91 -10.88
N ALA A 146 4.17 19.52 -11.95
CA ALA A 146 4.24 20.96 -12.17
C ALA A 146 3.29 21.77 -11.30
N GLN A 147 2.33 21.11 -10.62
CA GLN A 147 1.22 21.75 -9.90
C GLN A 147 0.42 22.71 -10.80
N ASP A 148 0.27 22.34 -12.08
CA ASP A 148 -0.42 23.13 -13.09
C ASP A 148 -1.90 22.72 -13.20
N GLN A 149 -2.75 23.54 -12.58
CA GLN A 149 -4.20 23.33 -12.54
C GLN A 149 -4.86 23.49 -13.91
N GLU A 150 -4.37 24.42 -14.74
CA GLU A 150 -4.96 24.70 -16.05
C GLU A 150 -4.68 23.54 -17.00
N ALA A 151 -3.41 23.11 -17.06
CA ALA A 151 -3.02 21.99 -17.91
C ALA A 151 -3.67 20.66 -17.48
N ALA A 152 -3.83 20.41 -16.18
CA ALA A 152 -4.56 19.24 -15.69
C ALA A 152 -6.06 19.28 -16.10
N ASN A 153 -6.68 20.45 -16.07
CA ASN A 153 -8.05 20.64 -16.53
C ASN A 153 -8.20 20.53 -18.05
N GLU A 154 -7.21 20.96 -18.82
CA GLU A 154 -7.16 20.72 -20.26
C GLU A 154 -7.02 19.23 -20.59
N TRP A 155 -6.14 18.51 -19.88
CA TRP A 155 -6.00 17.07 -19.98
C TRP A 155 -7.35 16.37 -19.75
N ARG A 156 -8.07 16.76 -18.69
CA ARG A 156 -9.40 16.24 -18.37
C ARG A 156 -10.39 16.40 -19.53
N LYS A 157 -10.38 17.55 -20.20
CA LYS A 157 -11.30 17.86 -21.31
C LYS A 157 -10.93 17.14 -22.61
N ASN A 158 -9.63 16.97 -22.86
CA ASN A 158 -9.13 16.42 -24.12
C ASN A 158 -9.01 14.88 -24.12
N THR A 159 -9.04 14.25 -22.93
CA THR A 159 -8.86 12.80 -22.79
C THR A 159 -10.19 12.05 -22.95
N ALA A 160 -10.39 11.39 -24.09
CA ALA A 160 -11.60 10.62 -24.38
C ALA A 160 -11.83 9.45 -23.39
N ASN A 161 -10.75 8.83 -22.93
CA ASN A 161 -10.81 7.76 -21.91
C ASN A 161 -11.34 8.28 -20.57
N TRP A 162 -10.99 9.52 -20.19
CA TRP A 162 -11.53 10.14 -18.99
C TRP A 162 -13.04 10.40 -19.12
N THR A 163 -13.48 10.94 -20.27
CA THR A 163 -14.91 11.13 -20.55
C THR A 163 -15.69 9.81 -20.50
N THR A 164 -15.11 8.74 -21.03
CA THR A 164 -15.71 7.40 -20.99
C THR A 164 -15.82 6.88 -19.56
N LEU A 165 -14.77 7.04 -18.75
CA LEU A 165 -14.77 6.62 -17.35
C LEU A 165 -15.86 7.35 -16.56
N VAL A 166 -15.94 8.67 -16.64
CA VAL A 166 -16.96 9.47 -15.95
C VAL A 166 -18.36 9.10 -16.42
N GLY A 167 -18.58 8.94 -17.73
CA GLY A 167 -19.89 8.55 -18.26
C GLY A 167 -20.35 7.17 -17.77
N LEU A 168 -19.42 6.21 -17.61
CA LEU A 168 -19.74 4.91 -17.02
C LEU A 168 -20.09 5.03 -15.53
N LEU A 169 -19.35 5.84 -14.78
CA LEU A 169 -19.61 6.08 -13.36
C LEU A 169 -20.99 6.71 -13.14
N ASP A 170 -21.35 7.72 -13.94
CA ASP A 170 -22.65 8.40 -13.88
C ASP A 170 -23.81 7.46 -14.22
N SER A 171 -23.61 6.53 -15.16
CA SER A 171 -24.67 5.58 -15.57
C SER A 171 -25.03 4.58 -14.47
N VAL A 172 -24.10 4.25 -13.57
CA VAL A 172 -24.30 3.26 -12.51
C VAL A 172 -25.09 3.83 -11.33
N GLU A 173 -25.07 5.15 -11.12
CA GLU A 173 -25.89 5.79 -10.07
C GLU A 173 -27.40 5.73 -10.39
N MET A 174 -27.77 5.70 -11.67
CA MET A 174 -29.18 5.68 -12.11
C MET A 174 -29.89 4.34 -11.85
N ASP A 175 -29.17 3.22 -11.90
CA ASP A 175 -29.76 1.88 -11.67
C ASP A 175 -29.98 1.56 -10.18
N THR A 176 -29.34 2.30 -9.27
CA THR A 176 -29.49 2.10 -7.82
C THR A 176 -30.73 2.75 -7.19
N SER A 177 -31.56 3.45 -7.99
CA SER A 177 -32.80 4.08 -7.50
C SER A 177 -34.02 3.14 -7.45
N ALA A 178 -33.85 1.84 -7.74
CA ALA A 178 -34.91 0.84 -7.61
C ALA A 178 -34.40 -0.40 -6.86
N ASN A 179 -34.83 -0.53 -5.60
CA ASN A 179 -34.78 -1.69 -4.71
C ASN A 179 -33.55 -1.91 -3.80
N ASN A 180 -33.89 -1.83 -2.50
CA ASN A 180 -33.32 -2.49 -1.34
C ASN A 180 -31.98 -1.97 -0.79
N ASN A 181 -32.10 -1.18 0.28
CA ASN A 181 -31.13 -1.14 1.38
C ASN A 181 -30.83 -2.56 1.88
N PRO A 182 -29.57 -3.01 1.90
CA PRO A 182 -28.96 -3.49 3.12
C PRO A 182 -28.28 -2.28 3.75
N THR A 183 -28.76 -1.87 4.91
CA THR A 183 -27.95 -1.08 5.85
C THR A 183 -26.70 -1.90 6.17
N VAL A 184 -25.61 -1.66 5.43
CA VAL A 184 -24.28 -2.05 5.89
C VAL A 184 -23.90 -0.99 6.91
N ASP A 185 -24.20 -1.31 8.16
CA ASP A 185 -23.94 -0.48 9.32
C ASP A 185 -22.42 -0.29 9.43
N ALA A 186 -21.92 0.85 8.96
CA ALA A 186 -20.50 1.23 8.95
C ALA A 186 -20.07 1.82 10.32
N GLY A 187 -20.43 1.14 11.41
CA GLY A 187 -20.20 1.55 12.80
C GLY A 187 -19.37 0.52 13.56
N GLY A 188 -18.15 0.24 13.11
CA GLY A 188 -17.23 -0.64 13.82
C GLY A 188 -16.67 -0.03 15.11
N TRP A 189 -16.12 -0.87 16.00
CA TRP A 189 -15.40 -0.42 17.21
C TRP A 189 -14.00 -1.02 17.29
N ALA A 190 -13.03 -0.20 17.66
CA ALA A 190 -11.66 -0.64 17.88
C ALA A 190 -11.49 -1.23 19.30
N CYS A 191 -10.95 -2.44 19.38
CA CYS A 191 -10.71 -3.10 20.65
C CYS A 191 -9.65 -2.36 21.48
N LYS A 192 -9.99 -1.95 22.70
CA LYS A 192 -9.07 -1.24 23.61
C LYS A 192 -7.87 -2.10 24.06
N HIS A 193 -7.94 -3.41 23.91
CA HIS A 193 -6.88 -4.34 24.29
C HIS A 193 -5.93 -4.72 23.16
N CYS A 194 -6.46 -5.08 21.98
CA CYS A 194 -5.66 -5.60 20.87
C CYS A 194 -5.76 -4.78 19.59
N THR A 195 -6.41 -3.61 19.65
CA THR A 195 -6.59 -2.63 18.56
C THR A 195 -7.33 -3.15 17.32
N PHE A 196 -7.87 -4.37 17.36
CA PHE A 196 -8.62 -4.93 16.24
C PHE A 196 -9.94 -4.20 16.01
N GLU A 197 -10.26 -3.91 14.75
CA GLU A 197 -11.50 -3.28 14.33
C GLU A 197 -12.61 -4.33 14.19
N ASN A 198 -13.60 -4.28 15.08
CA ASN A 198 -14.75 -5.18 15.07
C ASN A 198 -15.92 -4.56 14.33
N THR A 199 -16.79 -5.39 13.75
CA THR A 199 -18.03 -4.95 13.10
C THR A 199 -19.08 -4.49 14.12
N SER A 200 -19.89 -3.52 13.71
CA SER A 200 -21.10 -3.03 14.38
C SER A 200 -22.02 -4.22 14.70
N GLY A 201 -22.24 -4.49 15.99
CA GLY A 201 -23.08 -5.60 16.46
C GLY A 201 -22.35 -6.73 17.19
N SER A 202 -21.02 -6.76 17.16
CA SER A 202 -20.24 -7.70 17.98
C SER A 202 -20.05 -7.17 19.40
N THR A 203 -20.50 -7.91 20.42
CA THR A 203 -20.28 -7.56 21.83
C THR A 203 -18.88 -7.87 22.33
N ASP A 204 -18.23 -8.87 21.71
CA ASP A 204 -16.88 -9.34 22.06
C ASP A 204 -15.92 -9.16 20.88
N CYS A 205 -14.63 -9.01 21.17
CA CYS A 205 -13.62 -8.84 20.14
C CYS A 205 -13.34 -10.18 19.44
N SER A 206 -13.38 -10.18 18.10
CA SER A 206 -13.16 -11.38 17.28
C SER A 206 -11.74 -11.96 17.40
N MET A 207 -10.76 -11.15 17.79
CA MET A 207 -9.36 -11.57 17.92
C MET A 207 -8.98 -12.02 19.34
N CYS A 208 -9.44 -11.33 20.37
CA CYS A 208 -9.04 -11.62 21.76
C CYS A 208 -10.17 -12.15 22.66
N GLY A 209 -11.43 -12.14 22.19
CA GLY A 209 -12.59 -12.62 22.94
C GLY A 209 -13.03 -11.71 24.10
N LEU A 210 -12.47 -10.51 24.22
CA LEU A 210 -12.81 -9.57 25.31
C LEU A 210 -13.99 -8.65 24.92
N PRO A 211 -14.87 -8.29 25.86
CA PRO A 211 -16.04 -7.46 25.60
C PRO A 211 -15.67 -6.02 25.22
N CYS A 212 -16.54 -5.35 24.46
CA CYS A 212 -16.35 -3.97 24.00
C CYS A 212 -16.16 -2.95 25.13
N ASN A 213 -16.71 -3.23 26.31
CA ASN A 213 -16.67 -2.36 27.48
C ASN A 213 -15.71 -2.88 28.59
N GLY A 214 -14.85 -3.85 28.26
CA GLY A 214 -13.83 -4.41 29.17
C GLY A 214 -12.57 -3.56 29.25
#